data_AF-A0A961NVW1-F1
#
_entry.id   AF-A0A961NVW1-F1
#
_cell.length_a   1.000
_cell.length_b   1.000
_cell.length_c   1.000
_cell.angle_alpha   90.00
_cell.angle_beta   90.00
_cell.angle_gamma   90.00
#
_symmetry.space_group_name_H-M   'P 1'
#
loop_
_entity.id
_entity.type
_entity.pdbx_description
1 polymer ?
#
loop_
_entity_poly.entity_id
_entity_poly.type
_entity_poly.pdbx_seq_one_letter_code
_entity_poly.pdbx_strand_id
1 'polypeptide(L)'
;SVGAATFFTALTDFSDQGEVGVFLDDGFVGGIEEEARETGVMSSLYMSRTFSYLRANDLIYRPAINAYMLGQRPPAFDLLYWNGDGTNLPGKMAVQYLRGLCQRDEFAGPGPGFALFDTRLRVEEVKVPVCAIACETDHIAAWRSSYRGIRKMGSSDKTFILAESGHIAGIVNPPTKKKYGHYTNDDWPENPDEWKAGATFHRAETWWFLWEKWLAKRSGDKVAARRPGDNGHPVLCPAPGTYVTGGARRPG
;
A
#
# COMPACT_ATOMS: atom_id res chain seq x y z
N SER A 1 -19.49 5.41 -11.43
CA SER A 1 -18.75 6.46 -10.71
C SER A 1 -18.24 5.90 -9.39
N VAL A 2 -17.17 6.47 -8.84
CA VAL A 2 -16.64 6.12 -7.51
C VAL A 2 -17.17 7.14 -6.51
N GLY A 3 -17.84 6.68 -5.44
CA GLY A 3 -18.45 7.56 -4.43
C GLY A 3 -17.53 7.93 -3.26
N ALA A 4 -16.48 7.14 -3.03
CA ALA A 4 -15.50 7.33 -1.96
C ALA A 4 -14.25 6.48 -2.25
N ALA A 5 -13.09 6.87 -1.72
CA ALA A 5 -11.83 6.14 -1.86
C ALA A 5 -11.23 5.76 -0.50
N THR A 6 -10.63 4.58 -0.44
CA THR A 6 -9.84 4.14 0.72
C THR A 6 -8.43 3.79 0.28
N PHE A 7 -7.42 4.28 1.03
CA PHE A 7 -6.01 4.01 0.79
C PHE A 7 -5.42 3.26 1.99
N PHE A 8 -4.82 2.10 1.75
CA PHE A 8 -4.09 1.33 2.77
C PHE A 8 -2.59 1.41 2.49
N THR A 9 -1.82 1.98 3.41
CA THR A 9 -0.34 2.09 3.33
C THR A 9 0.12 2.56 1.94
N ALA A 10 -0.55 3.57 1.38
CA ALA A 10 -0.30 4.06 0.04
C ALA A 10 0.51 5.35 0.06
N LEU A 11 1.47 5.45 -0.85
CA LEU A 11 2.21 6.67 -1.13
C LEU A 11 1.64 7.31 -2.41
N THR A 12 1.29 8.58 -2.32
CA THR A 12 0.95 9.42 -3.47
C THR A 12 1.92 10.57 -3.68
N ASP A 13 2.73 10.85 -2.66
CA ASP A 13 3.77 11.86 -2.61
C ASP A 13 5.10 11.16 -2.29
N PHE A 14 6.02 11.23 -3.26
CA PHE A 14 7.35 10.62 -3.21
C PHE A 14 8.46 11.67 -3.01
N SER A 15 8.12 12.90 -2.61
CA SER A 15 9.12 13.96 -2.32
C SER A 15 10.12 13.59 -1.23
N ASP A 16 9.77 12.66 -0.35
CA ASP A 16 10.67 12.01 0.61
C ASP A 16 10.54 10.50 0.44
N GLN A 17 11.58 9.95 -0.20
CA GLN A 17 11.67 8.56 -0.63
C GLN A 17 12.08 7.60 0.51
N GLY A 18 12.44 8.12 1.68
CA GLY A 18 12.85 7.34 2.84
C GLY A 18 13.91 6.28 2.53
N GLU A 19 13.78 5.11 3.17
CA GLU A 19 14.70 3.99 3.01
C GLU A 19 14.66 3.36 1.61
N VAL A 20 13.60 3.60 0.84
CA VAL A 20 13.43 3.07 -0.52
C VAL A 20 14.24 3.86 -1.56
N GLY A 21 14.68 5.09 -1.24
CA GLY A 21 15.42 5.97 -2.15
C GLY A 21 16.68 5.34 -2.74
N VAL A 22 17.33 4.42 -2.02
CA VAL A 22 18.53 3.70 -2.53
C VAL A 22 18.24 2.79 -3.73
N PHE A 23 16.98 2.43 -3.97
CA PHE A 23 16.53 1.66 -5.14
C PHE A 23 15.96 2.54 -6.24
N LEU A 24 16.01 3.85 -6.06
CA LEU A 24 15.50 4.85 -6.99
C LEU A 24 16.63 5.67 -7.60
N ASP A 25 17.89 5.22 -7.51
CA ASP A 25 18.98 5.84 -8.26
C ASP A 25 18.88 5.52 -9.75
N ASP A 26 19.45 6.41 -10.58
CA ASP A 26 19.35 6.28 -12.03
C ASP A 26 20.04 5.04 -12.60
N GLY A 27 21.06 4.53 -11.92
CA GLY A 27 21.75 3.30 -12.31
C GLY A 27 20.88 2.08 -12.10
N PHE A 28 20.27 1.94 -10.91
CA PHE A 28 19.38 0.82 -10.60
C PHE A 28 18.12 0.84 -11.47
N VAL A 29 17.44 1.99 -11.57
CA VAL A 29 16.24 2.11 -12.42
C VAL A 29 16.59 1.97 -13.90
N GLY A 30 17.76 2.45 -14.33
CA GLY A 30 18.28 2.26 -15.69
C GLY A 30 18.51 0.79 -16.04
N GLY A 31 19.04 0.00 -15.11
CA GLY A 31 19.18 -1.45 -15.28
C GLY A 31 17.83 -2.16 -15.43
N ILE A 32 16.84 -1.81 -14.60
CA ILE A 32 15.47 -2.32 -14.72
C ILE A 32 14.87 -1.95 -16.08
N GLU A 33 15.08 -0.72 -16.53
CA GLU A 33 14.56 -0.22 -17.80
C GLU A 33 15.17 -0.94 -19.00
N GLU A 34 16.47 -1.26 -18.97
CA GLU A 34 17.12 -2.02 -20.04
C GLU A 34 16.60 -3.45 -20.11
N GLU A 35 16.55 -4.16 -18.97
CA GLU A 35 16.01 -5.53 -18.96
C GLU A 35 14.52 -5.57 -19.34
N ALA A 36 13.75 -4.59 -18.88
CA ALA A 36 12.34 -4.45 -19.26
C ALA A 36 12.18 -4.21 -20.76
N ARG A 37 13.14 -3.55 -21.43
CA ARG A 37 13.16 -3.35 -22.88
C ARG A 37 13.47 -4.64 -23.63
N GLU A 38 14.38 -5.45 -23.11
CA GLU A 38 14.77 -6.73 -23.71
C GLU A 38 13.70 -7.82 -23.52
N THR A 39 13.14 -7.94 -22.31
CA THR A 39 12.25 -9.05 -21.92
C THR A 39 10.77 -8.68 -21.97
N GLY A 40 10.44 -7.39 -22.03
CA GLY A 40 9.06 -6.86 -21.96
C GLY A 40 8.45 -6.85 -20.56
N VAL A 41 9.13 -7.40 -19.55
CA VAL A 41 8.64 -7.55 -18.16
C VAL A 41 9.71 -7.16 -17.15
N MET A 42 9.30 -6.63 -16.00
CA MET A 42 10.16 -6.59 -14.82
C MET A 42 9.96 -7.89 -14.05
N SER A 43 11.02 -8.70 -13.96
CA SER A 43 10.99 -9.96 -13.22
C SER A 43 10.68 -9.72 -11.74
N SER A 44 9.83 -10.59 -11.17
CA SER A 44 9.52 -10.66 -9.74
C SER A 44 10.77 -10.74 -8.85
N LEU A 45 11.90 -11.21 -9.40
CA LEU A 45 13.18 -11.27 -8.71
C LEU A 45 13.68 -9.88 -8.27
N TYR A 46 13.48 -8.84 -9.09
CA TYR A 46 13.87 -7.47 -8.72
C TYR A 46 13.07 -6.98 -7.52
N MET A 47 11.75 -7.18 -7.57
CA MET A 47 10.86 -6.83 -6.48
C MET A 47 11.21 -7.61 -5.21
N SER A 48 11.43 -8.92 -5.32
CA SER A 48 11.86 -9.75 -4.20
C SER A 48 13.18 -9.28 -3.57
N ARG A 49 14.17 -8.87 -4.37
CA ARG A 49 15.46 -8.33 -3.88
C ARG A 49 15.27 -7.00 -3.15
N THR A 50 14.52 -6.08 -3.74
CA THR A 50 14.21 -4.78 -3.11
C THR A 50 13.48 -4.96 -1.79
N PHE A 51 12.42 -5.80 -1.74
CA PHE A 51 11.68 -6.06 -0.51
C PHE A 51 12.48 -6.83 0.54
N SER A 52 13.31 -7.79 0.14
CA SER A 52 14.19 -8.52 1.06
C SER A 52 15.19 -7.61 1.74
N TYR A 53 15.71 -6.60 1.03
CA TYR A 53 16.58 -5.59 1.61
C TYR A 53 15.82 -4.63 2.54
N LEU A 54 14.69 -4.08 2.09
CA LEU A 54 13.87 -3.15 2.87
C LEU A 54 13.24 -3.77 4.13
N ARG A 55 13.13 -5.09 4.18
CA ARG A 55 12.61 -5.82 5.35
C ARG A 55 13.60 -6.81 5.94
N ALA A 56 14.90 -6.62 5.73
CA ALA A 56 15.91 -7.55 6.24
C ALA A 56 15.76 -7.81 7.75
N ASN A 57 15.43 -6.77 8.55
CA ASN A 57 15.23 -6.91 9.99
C ASN A 57 14.00 -7.75 10.37
N ASP A 58 12.85 -7.54 9.74
CA ASP A 58 11.60 -8.23 10.08
C ASP A 58 11.43 -9.60 9.40
N LEU A 59 11.97 -9.77 8.19
CA LEU A 59 11.85 -11.02 7.40
C LEU A 59 13.03 -11.98 7.59
N ILE A 60 14.24 -11.48 7.87
CA ILE A 60 15.47 -12.30 7.91
C ILE A 60 16.02 -12.39 9.34
N TYR A 61 16.36 -11.25 9.96
CA TYR A 61 17.10 -11.27 11.24
C TYR A 61 16.24 -11.65 12.44
N ARG A 62 15.04 -11.10 12.60
CA ARG A 62 14.19 -11.37 13.76
C ARG A 62 13.67 -12.82 13.80
N PRO A 63 13.27 -13.44 12.68
CA PRO A 63 12.97 -14.88 12.64
C PRO A 63 14.22 -15.75 12.88
N ALA A 64 15.39 -15.39 12.33
CA ALA A 64 16.62 -16.14 12.52
C ALA A 64 17.10 -16.11 13.99
N ILE A 65 17.02 -14.97 14.68
CA ILE A 65 17.36 -14.86 16.11
C ILE A 65 16.39 -15.68 16.96
N ASN A 66 15.08 -15.61 16.70
CA ASN A 66 14.08 -16.37 17.45
C ASN A 66 14.22 -17.89 17.24
N ALA A 67 14.52 -18.33 16.01
CA ALA A 67 14.71 -19.74 15.70
C ALA A 67 16.05 -20.28 16.22
N TYR A 68 17.15 -19.53 16.02
CA TYR A 68 18.50 -19.98 16.33
C TYR A 68 18.90 -19.75 17.80
N MET A 69 18.55 -18.61 18.40
CA MET A 69 18.95 -18.28 19.77
C MET A 69 17.90 -18.64 20.82
N LEU A 70 16.60 -18.62 20.48
CA LEU A 70 15.52 -18.85 21.44
C LEU A 70 14.82 -20.21 21.28
N GLY A 71 15.15 -20.98 20.24
CA GLY A 71 14.52 -22.29 19.95
C GLY A 71 13.02 -22.20 19.70
N GLN A 72 12.49 -21.00 19.40
CA GLN A 72 11.08 -20.78 19.20
C GLN A 72 10.71 -21.01 17.73
N ARG A 73 9.65 -21.77 17.49
CA ARG A 73 9.12 -22.01 16.14
C ARG A 73 8.69 -20.65 15.56
N PRO A 74 9.24 -20.20 14.41
CA PRO A 74 8.92 -18.88 13.88
C PRO A 74 7.41 -18.80 13.57
N PRO A 75 6.65 -17.89 14.19
CA PRO A 75 5.29 -17.65 13.80
C PRO A 75 5.24 -16.88 12.47
N ALA A 76 4.19 -17.15 11.69
CA ALA A 76 3.80 -16.60 10.38
C ALA A 76 4.38 -17.28 9.12
N PHE A 77 4.02 -18.55 8.89
CA PHE A 77 4.17 -19.23 7.59
C PHE A 77 3.31 -18.57 6.49
N ASP A 78 2.17 -18.00 6.85
CA ASP A 78 1.22 -17.35 5.94
C ASP A 78 1.78 -16.07 5.31
N LEU A 79 2.35 -15.16 6.12
CA LEU A 79 2.92 -13.90 5.63
C LEU A 79 4.17 -14.14 4.79
N LEU A 80 5.01 -15.09 5.18
CA LEU A 80 6.20 -15.45 4.41
C LEU A 80 5.82 -16.13 3.10
N TYR A 81 4.77 -16.96 3.09
CA TYR A 81 4.23 -17.54 1.86
C TYR A 81 3.74 -16.46 0.91
N TRP A 82 2.93 -15.51 1.39
CA TRP A 82 2.45 -14.38 0.58
C TRP A 82 3.60 -13.52 0.03
N ASN A 83 4.62 -13.24 0.84
CA ASN A 83 5.77 -12.43 0.40
C ASN A 83 6.63 -13.17 -0.63
N GLY A 84 6.81 -14.48 -0.48
CA GLY A 84 7.56 -15.30 -1.42
C GLY A 84 6.86 -15.53 -2.76
N ASP A 85 5.55 -15.31 -2.83
CA ASP A 85 4.75 -15.45 -4.06
C ASP A 85 4.82 -14.19 -4.93
N GLY A 86 6.02 -13.94 -5.48
CA GLY A 86 6.30 -12.76 -6.29
C GLY A 86 5.59 -12.77 -7.65
N THR A 87 5.25 -11.58 -8.16
CA THR A 87 4.62 -11.39 -9.48
C THR A 87 5.50 -10.57 -10.42
N ASN A 88 5.50 -10.89 -11.71
CA ASN A 88 6.14 -10.05 -12.73
C ASN A 88 5.26 -8.83 -13.03
N LEU A 89 5.87 -7.71 -13.39
CA LEU A 89 5.15 -6.51 -13.86
C LEU A 89 5.42 -6.28 -15.35
N PRO A 90 4.47 -5.75 -16.13
CA PRO A 90 4.77 -5.26 -17.48
C PRO A 90 5.88 -4.19 -17.42
N GLY A 91 6.92 -4.35 -18.22
CA GLY A 91 8.14 -3.53 -18.12
C GLY A 91 7.86 -2.04 -18.26
N LYS A 92 7.04 -1.66 -19.25
CA LYS A 92 6.62 -0.26 -19.47
C LYS A 92 5.89 0.34 -18.26
N MET A 93 5.02 -0.42 -17.60
CA MET A 93 4.29 0.04 -16.42
C MET A 93 5.25 0.25 -15.24
N ALA A 94 6.15 -0.69 -15.00
CA ALA A 94 7.13 -0.61 -13.92
C ALA A 94 8.06 0.61 -14.09
N VAL A 95 8.60 0.81 -15.31
CA VAL A 95 9.45 1.97 -15.62
C VAL A 95 8.69 3.28 -15.47
N GLN A 96 7.44 3.36 -15.98
CA GLN A 96 6.62 4.56 -15.85
C GLN A 96 6.35 4.90 -14.37
N TYR A 97 6.09 3.89 -13.53
CA TYR A 97 5.90 4.04 -12.09
C TYR A 97 7.19 4.55 -11.41
N LEU A 98 8.32 3.87 -11.62
CA LEU A 98 9.60 4.23 -10.99
C LEU A 98 10.09 5.62 -11.41
N ARG A 99 10.09 5.90 -12.71
CA ARG A 99 10.61 7.14 -13.29
C ARG A 99 9.67 8.33 -13.01
N GLY A 100 8.38 8.16 -13.27
CA GLY A 100 7.41 9.26 -13.21
C GLY A 100 6.91 9.55 -11.80
N LEU A 101 6.54 8.51 -11.05
CA LEU A 101 5.98 8.67 -9.70
C LEU A 101 7.07 8.65 -8.64
N CYS A 102 7.90 7.61 -8.58
CA CYS A 102 8.85 7.48 -7.45
C CYS A 102 10.01 8.49 -7.52
N GLN A 103 10.64 8.65 -8.68
CA GLN A 103 11.79 9.56 -8.82
C GLN A 103 11.37 11.02 -9.01
N ARG A 104 10.43 11.29 -9.91
CA ARG A 104 10.05 12.66 -10.29
C ARG A 104 8.84 13.22 -9.55
N ASP A 105 8.16 12.39 -8.76
CA ASP A 105 6.96 12.77 -8.00
C ASP A 105 5.91 13.51 -8.84
N GLU A 106 5.73 13.14 -10.12
CA GLU A 106 4.93 13.94 -11.07
C GLU A 106 3.44 14.07 -10.68
N PHE A 107 2.94 13.20 -9.80
CA PHE A 107 1.54 13.20 -9.37
C PHE A 107 1.25 14.18 -8.23
N ALA A 108 2.15 14.32 -7.25
CA ALA A 108 1.98 15.17 -6.07
C ALA A 108 3.02 16.30 -5.94
N GLY A 109 4.05 16.26 -6.77
CA GLY A 109 5.11 17.25 -6.87
C GLY A 109 4.75 18.42 -7.80
N PRO A 110 5.69 19.35 -7.99
CA PRO A 110 5.53 20.46 -8.92
C PRO A 110 5.53 19.98 -10.38
N GLY A 111 5.04 20.83 -11.28
CA GLY A 111 5.05 20.55 -12.73
C GLY A 111 3.65 20.30 -13.31
N PRO A 112 3.55 19.75 -14.53
CA PRO A 112 2.30 19.68 -15.29
C PRO A 112 1.39 18.52 -14.89
N GLY A 113 1.81 17.62 -13.99
CA GLY A 113 1.08 16.40 -13.63
C GLY A 113 1.58 15.15 -14.36
N PHE A 114 1.27 13.99 -13.79
CA PHE A 114 1.65 12.69 -14.33
C PHE A 114 0.85 12.37 -15.60
N ALA A 115 1.55 12.09 -16.70
CA ALA A 115 0.89 11.77 -17.98
C ALA A 115 0.34 10.34 -17.95
N LEU A 116 -0.97 10.19 -18.15
CA LEU A 116 -1.62 8.91 -18.33
C LEU A 116 -2.73 9.03 -19.37
N PHE A 117 -2.62 8.23 -20.45
CA PHE A 117 -3.45 8.39 -21.65
C PHE A 117 -3.39 9.85 -22.15
N ASP A 118 -4.53 10.43 -22.52
CA ASP A 118 -4.64 11.80 -23.02
C ASP A 118 -4.85 12.83 -21.90
N THR A 119 -4.44 12.51 -20.66
CA THR A 119 -4.69 13.35 -19.48
C THR A 119 -3.45 13.49 -18.62
N ARG A 120 -3.35 14.64 -17.94
CA ARG A 120 -2.37 14.91 -16.90
C ARG A 120 -3.06 14.83 -15.55
N LEU A 121 -2.61 13.90 -14.70
CA LEU A 121 -3.22 13.63 -13.41
C LEU A 121 -2.49 14.41 -12.31
N ARG A 122 -3.25 15.06 -11.43
CA ARG A 122 -2.72 15.69 -10.21
C ARG A 122 -3.42 15.20 -8.96
N VAL A 123 -2.67 15.05 -7.86
CA VAL A 123 -3.21 14.57 -6.57
C VAL A 123 -4.33 15.47 -6.04
N GLU A 124 -4.22 16.78 -6.26
CA GLU A 124 -5.21 17.79 -5.83
C GLU A 124 -6.58 17.63 -6.55
N GLU A 125 -6.63 16.90 -7.67
CA GLU A 125 -7.87 16.66 -8.41
C GLU A 125 -8.72 15.52 -7.80
N VAL A 126 -8.18 14.79 -6.82
CA VAL A 126 -8.91 13.78 -6.06
C VAL A 126 -9.86 14.47 -5.07
N LYS A 127 -11.14 14.57 -5.44
CA LYS A 127 -12.18 15.29 -4.67
C LYS A 127 -13.20 14.40 -3.95
N VAL A 128 -13.17 13.09 -4.18
CA VAL A 128 -14.06 12.14 -3.48
C VAL A 128 -13.71 12.07 -2.00
N PRO A 129 -14.64 11.73 -1.10
CA PRO A 129 -14.31 11.42 0.29
C PRO A 129 -13.19 10.39 0.40
N VAL A 130 -12.21 10.66 1.25
CA VAL A 130 -11.00 9.83 1.41
C VAL A 130 -10.90 9.31 2.84
N CYS A 131 -10.69 8.00 2.98
CA CYS A 131 -10.20 7.39 4.20
C CYS A 131 -8.81 6.79 3.94
N ALA A 132 -7.81 7.21 4.68
CA ALA A 132 -6.46 6.69 4.54
C ALA A 132 -5.99 6.05 5.84
N ILE A 133 -5.38 4.87 5.71
CA ILE A 133 -4.83 4.12 6.83
C ILE A 133 -3.34 3.95 6.57
N ALA A 134 -2.52 4.41 7.50
CA ALA A 134 -1.09 4.17 7.51
C ALA A 134 -0.68 3.44 8.79
N CYS A 135 0.55 2.94 8.84
CA CYS A 135 1.07 2.17 9.97
C CYS A 135 2.28 2.87 10.59
N GLU A 136 2.29 2.96 11.92
CA GLU A 136 3.24 3.77 12.69
C GLU A 136 4.70 3.39 12.46
N THR A 137 4.98 2.08 12.37
CA THR A 137 6.34 1.55 12.17
C THR A 137 6.49 0.93 10.78
N ASP A 138 5.79 1.48 9.78
CA ASP A 138 5.95 1.09 8.38
C ASP A 138 7.16 1.79 7.75
N HIS A 139 8.17 1.01 7.40
CA HIS A 139 9.39 1.48 6.72
C HIS A 139 9.29 1.48 5.19
N ILE A 140 8.25 0.86 4.62
CA ILE A 140 8.02 0.85 3.17
C ILE A 140 7.20 2.05 2.75
N ALA A 141 6.02 2.21 3.36
CA ALA A 141 5.12 3.32 3.12
C ALA A 141 5.05 4.17 4.38
N ALA A 142 6.15 4.89 4.65
CA ALA A 142 6.29 5.73 5.84
C ALA A 142 5.04 6.60 6.03
N TRP A 143 4.41 6.50 7.20
CA TRP A 143 3.11 7.12 7.44
C TRP A 143 3.15 8.64 7.27
N ARG A 144 4.30 9.28 7.50
CA ARG A 144 4.51 10.71 7.26
C ARG A 144 4.38 11.04 5.77
N SER A 145 4.96 10.24 4.89
CA SER A 145 4.84 10.39 3.43
C SER A 145 3.42 10.11 2.95
N SER A 146 2.78 9.08 3.50
CA SER A 146 1.36 8.81 3.23
C SER A 146 0.48 10.00 3.65
N TYR A 147 0.64 10.51 4.87
CA TYR A 147 -0.09 11.66 5.40
C TYR A 147 0.06 12.90 4.53
N ARG A 148 1.28 13.27 4.14
CA ARG A 148 1.53 14.43 3.25
C ARG A 148 0.80 14.27 1.92
N GLY A 149 0.87 13.08 1.31
CA GLY A 149 0.19 12.78 0.06
C GLY A 149 -1.33 12.90 0.15
N ILE A 150 -1.93 12.35 1.19
CA ILE A 150 -3.38 12.45 1.44
C ILE A 150 -3.80 13.89 1.71
N ARG A 151 -2.99 14.65 2.46
CA ARG A 151 -3.26 16.06 2.75
C ARG A 151 -3.31 16.92 1.49
N LYS A 152 -2.47 16.61 0.48
CA LYS A 152 -2.46 17.29 -0.83
C LYS A 152 -3.70 17.01 -1.69
N MET A 153 -4.53 16.01 -1.36
CA MET A 153 -5.76 15.74 -2.11
C MET A 153 -6.80 16.84 -1.90
N GLY A 154 -7.48 17.23 -2.99
CA GLY A 154 -8.51 18.26 -3.00
C GLY A 154 -9.85 17.85 -2.39
N SER A 155 -9.93 16.67 -1.78
CA SER A 155 -11.10 16.25 -1.01
C SER A 155 -11.34 17.18 0.18
N SER A 156 -12.57 17.64 0.34
CA SER A 156 -13.02 18.36 1.54
C SER A 156 -13.34 17.43 2.71
N ASP A 157 -13.40 16.12 2.49
CA ASP A 157 -13.74 15.09 3.47
C ASP A 157 -12.61 14.05 3.50
N LYS A 158 -11.71 14.21 4.47
CA LYS A 158 -10.53 13.36 4.65
C LYS A 158 -10.51 12.80 6.07
N THR A 159 -10.30 11.50 6.18
CA THR A 159 -10.06 10.79 7.44
C THR A 159 -8.71 10.10 7.36
N PHE A 160 -7.84 10.34 8.32
CA PHE A 160 -6.57 9.64 8.46
C PHE A 160 -6.57 8.79 9.74
N ILE A 161 -6.18 7.53 9.60
CA ILE A 161 -6.06 6.60 10.73
C ILE A 161 -4.63 6.07 10.75
N LEU A 162 -3.95 6.24 11.88
CA LEU A 162 -2.60 5.70 12.07
C LEU A 162 -2.69 4.45 12.94
N ALA A 163 -2.59 3.28 12.34
CA ALA A 163 -2.56 2.02 13.05
C ALA A 163 -1.18 1.77 13.69
N GLU A 164 -1.14 1.18 14.88
CA GLU A 164 0.12 0.68 15.44
C GLU A 164 0.67 -0.48 14.60
N SER A 165 1.96 -0.81 14.82
CA SER A 165 2.71 -1.86 14.10
C SER A 165 3.15 -1.47 12.68
N GLY A 166 3.75 -2.44 11.96
CA GLY A 166 4.33 -2.25 10.64
C GLY A 166 3.39 -2.62 9.50
N HIS A 167 3.83 -2.39 8.26
CA HIS A 167 3.06 -2.48 7.01
C HIS A 167 1.94 -3.54 6.97
N ILE A 168 2.28 -4.82 7.21
CA ILE A 168 1.28 -5.91 7.15
C ILE A 168 0.53 -6.05 8.47
N ALA A 169 1.25 -6.06 9.60
CA ALA A 169 0.66 -6.36 10.90
C ALA A 169 -0.31 -5.27 11.39
N GLY A 170 -0.08 -4.01 11.01
CA GLY A 170 -0.98 -2.90 11.30
C GLY A 170 -2.24 -2.90 10.43
N ILE A 171 -2.10 -3.22 9.13
CA ILE A 171 -3.26 -3.34 8.22
C ILE A 171 -4.10 -4.58 8.51
N VAL A 172 -3.46 -5.75 8.64
CA VAL A 172 -4.13 -7.03 8.92
C VAL A 172 -4.28 -7.22 10.43
N ASN A 173 -5.12 -6.38 11.04
CA ASN A 173 -5.41 -6.39 12.48
C ASN A 173 -6.86 -6.83 12.75
N PRO A 174 -7.15 -8.15 12.72
CA PRO A 174 -8.52 -8.63 12.85
C PRO A 174 -9.11 -8.32 14.24
N PRO A 175 -10.41 -7.98 14.33
CA PRO A 175 -11.07 -7.58 15.58
C PRO A 175 -10.98 -8.61 16.71
N THR A 176 -10.86 -9.88 16.37
CA THR A 176 -10.82 -10.98 17.34
C THR A 176 -9.55 -11.02 18.19
N LYS A 177 -8.43 -10.44 17.70
CA LYS A 177 -7.12 -10.53 18.38
C LYS A 177 -6.84 -9.37 19.34
N LYS A 178 -7.51 -8.22 19.20
CA LYS A 178 -7.38 -7.01 20.05
C LYS A 178 -5.92 -6.65 20.40
N LYS A 179 -5.00 -6.80 19.43
CA LYS A 179 -3.56 -6.78 19.68
C LYS A 179 -2.96 -5.37 19.64
N TYR A 180 -3.44 -4.55 18.71
CA TYR A 180 -2.92 -3.23 18.40
C TYR A 180 -4.05 -2.19 18.53
N GLY A 181 -3.69 -0.96 18.87
CA GLY A 181 -4.53 0.23 18.80
C GLY A 181 -4.30 1.04 17.53
N HIS A 182 -4.88 2.23 17.51
CA HIS A 182 -4.73 3.18 16.42
C HIS A 182 -4.95 4.62 16.92
N TYR A 183 -4.51 5.60 16.13
CA TYR A 183 -4.67 7.02 16.40
C TYR A 183 -5.60 7.66 15.39
N THR A 184 -6.38 8.63 15.85
CA THR A 184 -7.22 9.50 15.01
C THR A 184 -7.06 10.95 15.44
N ASN A 185 -7.10 11.85 14.46
CA ASN A 185 -7.14 13.28 14.71
C ASN A 185 -7.96 13.94 13.60
N ASP A 186 -8.86 14.85 13.98
CA ASP A 186 -9.71 15.60 13.05
C ASP A 186 -8.97 16.84 12.50
N ASP A 187 -7.94 17.32 13.20
CA ASP A 187 -7.08 18.40 12.73
C ASP A 187 -6.11 17.91 11.64
N TRP A 188 -5.71 18.83 10.75
CA TRP A 188 -4.79 18.55 9.63
C TRP A 188 -3.61 19.52 9.58
N PRO A 189 -2.75 19.57 10.63
CA PRO A 189 -1.55 20.39 10.60
C PRO A 189 -0.62 19.98 9.44
N GLU A 190 0.21 20.92 9.00
CA GLU A 190 1.21 20.66 7.95
C GLU A 190 2.20 19.58 8.40
N ASN A 191 2.60 19.63 9.67
CA ASN A 191 3.55 18.68 10.25
C ASN A 191 2.84 17.40 10.69
N PRO A 192 3.17 16.22 10.13
CA PRO A 192 2.58 14.96 10.55
C PRO A 192 2.86 14.63 12.02
N ASP A 193 4.00 15.03 12.57
CA ASP A 193 4.30 14.75 13.99
C ASP A 193 3.41 15.54 14.94
N GLU A 194 3.00 16.76 14.55
CA GLU A 194 1.97 17.52 15.28
C GLU A 194 0.61 16.85 15.19
N TRP A 195 0.26 16.30 14.01
CA TRP A 195 -0.97 15.51 13.84
C TRP A 195 -1.02 14.36 14.84
N LYS A 196 0.08 13.60 14.97
CA LYS A 196 0.17 12.48 15.91
C LYS A 196 0.17 12.94 17.38
N ALA A 197 0.86 14.03 17.69
CA ALA A 197 0.91 14.57 19.05
C ALA A 197 -0.47 15.03 19.56
N GLY A 198 -1.32 15.56 18.66
CA GLY A 198 -2.70 15.94 18.96
C GLY A 198 -3.71 14.78 18.84
N ALA A 199 -3.28 13.59 18.44
CA ALA A 199 -4.20 12.50 18.14
C ALA A 199 -4.77 11.81 19.38
N THR A 200 -6.01 11.35 19.27
CA THR A 200 -6.64 10.45 20.24
C THR A 200 -6.19 9.02 19.96
N PHE A 201 -5.68 8.34 20.99
CA PHE A 201 -5.29 6.94 20.90
C PHE A 201 -6.42 6.00 21.35
N HIS A 202 -6.77 5.05 20.48
CA HIS A 202 -7.77 4.00 20.72
C HIS A 202 -7.06 2.68 21.00
N ARG A 203 -6.93 2.32 22.28
CA ARG A 203 -6.15 1.17 22.73
C ARG A 203 -6.86 -0.16 22.45
N ALA A 204 -6.11 -1.13 21.91
CA ALA A 204 -6.57 -2.51 21.70
C ALA A 204 -7.88 -2.63 20.89
N GLU A 205 -8.15 -1.62 20.07
CA GLU A 205 -9.29 -1.54 19.16
C GLU A 205 -8.75 -1.58 17.72
N THR A 206 -9.34 -2.45 16.90
CA THR A 206 -9.00 -2.48 15.47
C THR A 206 -9.57 -1.24 14.78
N TRP A 207 -8.75 -0.59 13.96
CA TRP A 207 -9.19 0.52 13.10
C TRP A 207 -10.27 0.08 12.09
N TRP A 208 -10.43 -1.23 11.84
CA TRP A 208 -11.47 -1.75 10.93
C TRP A 208 -12.87 -1.28 11.32
N PHE A 209 -13.16 -1.12 12.62
CA PHE A 209 -14.47 -0.64 13.07
C PHE A 209 -14.70 0.84 12.75
N LEU A 210 -13.65 1.67 12.79
CA LEU A 210 -13.77 3.06 12.35
C LEU A 210 -13.97 3.14 10.83
N TRP A 211 -13.22 2.33 10.09
CA TRP A 211 -13.37 2.25 8.63
C TRP A 211 -14.76 1.73 8.23
N GLU A 212 -15.29 0.70 8.91
CA GLU A 212 -16.66 0.21 8.71
C GLU A 212 -17.69 1.31 8.96
N LYS A 213 -17.60 2.03 10.10
CA LYS A 213 -18.50 3.14 10.43
C LYS A 213 -18.42 4.27 9.40
N TRP A 214 -17.22 4.57 8.89
CA TRP A 214 -17.01 5.55 7.84
C TRP A 214 -17.64 5.09 6.52
N LEU A 215 -17.44 3.82 6.13
CA LEU A 215 -17.93 3.27 4.88
C LEU A 215 -19.45 3.08 4.88
N ALA A 216 -20.05 2.73 6.02
CA ALA A 216 -21.50 2.53 6.16
C ALA A 216 -22.31 3.76 5.73
N LYS A 217 -21.85 4.97 6.09
CA LYS A 217 -22.47 6.25 5.69
C LYS A 217 -22.44 6.50 4.18
N ARG A 218 -21.62 5.75 3.44
CA ARG A 218 -21.34 5.92 2.00
C ARG A 218 -21.73 4.69 1.17
N SER A 219 -22.37 3.70 1.77
CA SER A 219 -22.73 2.42 1.13
C SER A 219 -24.20 2.32 0.71
N GLY A 220 -24.98 3.39 0.92
CA GLY A 220 -26.41 3.40 0.66
C GLY A 220 -27.22 2.50 1.60
N ASP A 221 -28.47 2.27 1.26
CA ASP A 221 -29.38 1.46 2.06
C ASP A 221 -29.05 -0.03 2.00
N LYS A 222 -29.39 -0.75 3.07
CA LYS A 222 -29.30 -2.21 3.08
C LYS A 222 -30.31 -2.81 2.11
N VAL A 223 -29.82 -3.66 1.22
CA VAL A 223 -30.62 -4.42 0.26
C VAL A 223 -30.39 -5.92 0.43
N ALA A 224 -31.25 -6.74 -0.17
CA ALA A 224 -31.06 -8.19 -0.20
C ALA A 224 -29.71 -8.55 -0.85
N ALA A 225 -29.03 -9.55 -0.30
CA ALA A 225 -27.75 -10.00 -0.82
C ALA A 225 -27.87 -10.47 -2.27
N ARG A 226 -26.97 -9.98 -3.12
CA ARG A 226 -26.94 -10.33 -4.55
C ARG A 226 -26.44 -11.76 -4.74
N ARG A 227 -26.96 -12.44 -5.76
CA ARG A 227 -26.47 -13.75 -6.20
C ARG A 227 -25.39 -13.55 -7.28
N PRO A 228 -24.20 -14.14 -7.14
CA PRO A 228 -23.22 -14.14 -8.22
C PRO A 228 -23.78 -14.79 -9.49
N GLY A 229 -23.41 -14.29 -10.67
CA GLY A 229 -23.88 -14.86 -11.94
C GLY A 229 -25.08 -14.18 -12.59
N ASP A 230 -25.29 -12.87 -12.35
CA ASP A 230 -26.47 -12.12 -12.81
C ASP A 230 -26.11 -11.04 -13.87
N ASN A 231 -27.10 -10.44 -14.51
CA ASN A 231 -26.97 -9.31 -15.46
C ASN A 231 -25.96 -9.54 -16.60
N GLY A 232 -25.96 -10.74 -17.20
CA GLY A 232 -25.07 -11.07 -18.32
C GLY A 232 -23.62 -11.38 -17.93
N HIS A 233 -23.34 -11.49 -16.62
CA HIS A 233 -22.03 -11.86 -16.10
C HIS A 233 -22.07 -13.26 -15.48
N PRO A 234 -21.88 -14.35 -16.27
CA PRO A 234 -21.95 -15.71 -15.76
C PRO A 234 -20.82 -16.01 -14.77
N VAL A 235 -21.07 -16.95 -13.85
CA VAL A 235 -20.02 -17.47 -12.96
C VAL A 235 -19.02 -18.27 -13.79
N LEU A 236 -17.75 -17.86 -13.79
CA LEU A 236 -16.69 -18.51 -14.58
C LEU A 236 -16.02 -19.67 -13.84
N CYS A 237 -15.74 -19.50 -12.55
CA CYS A 237 -15.17 -20.51 -11.67
C CYS A 237 -15.37 -20.12 -10.19
N PRO A 238 -15.22 -21.06 -9.25
CA PRO A 238 -15.16 -20.72 -7.82
C PRO A 238 -13.97 -19.82 -7.50
N ALA A 239 -14.11 -18.93 -6.51
CA ALA A 239 -12.98 -18.25 -5.89
C ALA A 239 -11.98 -19.30 -5.32
N PRO A 240 -10.65 -19.04 -5.36
CA PRO A 240 -9.99 -17.76 -5.64
C PRO A 240 -9.67 -17.51 -7.13
N GLY A 241 -10.12 -18.39 -8.04
CA GLY A 241 -9.88 -18.27 -9.48
C GLY A 241 -8.49 -18.74 -9.91
N THR A 242 -8.16 -18.55 -11.19
CA THR A 242 -6.95 -19.13 -11.81
C THR A 242 -5.75 -18.19 -11.83
N TYR A 243 -5.95 -16.88 -11.82
CA TYR A 243 -4.86 -15.90 -11.95
C TYR A 243 -3.98 -15.86 -10.70
N VAL A 244 -4.57 -15.92 -9.50
CA VAL A 244 -3.82 -15.94 -8.23
C VAL A 244 -3.11 -17.28 -7.98
N THR A 245 -3.57 -18.36 -8.62
CA THR A 245 -2.91 -19.67 -8.53
C THR A 245 -1.84 -19.88 -9.60
N GLY A 246 -1.72 -18.95 -10.55
CA GLY A 246 -0.70 -19.00 -11.60
C GLY A 246 0.62 -18.44 -11.09
N GLY A 247 1.58 -19.30 -10.78
CA GLY A 247 2.90 -18.85 -10.33
C GLY A 247 3.63 -18.00 -11.38
N ALA A 248 4.54 -17.12 -10.93
CA ALA A 248 5.33 -16.31 -11.85
C ALA A 248 6.14 -17.19 -12.81
N ARG A 249 5.92 -16.99 -14.12
CA ARG A 249 6.76 -17.60 -15.15
C ARG A 249 8.19 -17.08 -14.98
N ARG A 250 9.14 -18.01 -14.83
CA ARG A 250 10.56 -17.70 -14.94
C ARG A 250 10.84 -17.31 -16.41
N PRO A 251 11.51 -16.18 -16.68
CA PRO A 251 12.01 -15.93 -18.02
C PRO A 251 12.95 -17.08 -18.41
N GLY A 252 12.79 -17.55 -19.65
CA GLY A 252 13.60 -18.63 -20.23
C GLY A 252 14.95 -18.12 -20.75
#